data_AF-A0A183BH22-F1
#
_entry.id   AF-A0A183BH22-F1
#
_cell.length_a   1.000
_cell.length_b   1.000
_cell.length_c   1.000
_cell.angle_alpha   90.00
_cell.angle_beta   90.00
_cell.angle_gamma   90.00
#
_symmetry.space_group_name_H-M   'P 1'
#
loop_
_entity.id
_entity.type
_entity.pdbx_description
1 polymer ?
#
loop_
_entity_poly.entity_id
_entity_poly.type
_entity_poly.pdbx_seq_one_letter_code
_entity_poly.pdbx_strand_id
1 'polypeptide(L)' 'MQNCSIALNHLEYRSDLDALHTLESIVRCLPAEMQTAWAADADQIEKKNREATFDELPQFIGCQSRIANSRFG' A
#
# COMPACT_ATOMS: atom_id res chain seq x y z
N MET A 1 4.02 -10.84 2.09
CA MET A 1 3.24 -9.93 2.97
C MET A 1 2.10 -10.62 3.73
N GLN A 2 1.51 -11.70 3.22
CA GLN A 2 0.41 -12.40 3.91
C GLN A 2 0.78 -12.88 5.33
N ASN A 3 2.00 -13.40 5.53
CA ASN A 3 2.48 -13.80 6.86
C ASN A 3 2.64 -12.60 7.82
N CYS A 4 3.03 -11.43 7.32
CA CYS A 4 3.09 -10.20 8.13
C CYS A 4 1.69 -9.76 8.54
N SER A 5 0.73 -9.73 7.62
CA SER A 5 -0.67 -9.38 7.90
C SER A 5 -1.33 -10.31 8.93
N ILE A 6 -1.03 -11.62 8.88
CA ILE A 6 -1.54 -12.61 9.85
C ILE A 6 -0.92 -12.41 11.24
N ALA A 7 0.40 -12.25 11.32
CA ALA A 7 1.08 -12.03 12.60
C ALA A 7 0.66 -10.71 13.26
N LEU A 8 0.41 -9.67 12.47
CA LEU A 8 0.06 -8.34 12.96
C LEU A 8 -1.41 -8.21 13.37
N ASN A 9 -2.34 -8.87 12.67
CA ASN A 9 -3.74 -8.97 13.14
C ASN A 9 -3.84 -9.67 14.50
N HIS A 10 -2.96 -10.63 14.76
CA HIS A 10 -2.91 -11.34 16.04
C HIS A 10 -2.38 -10.49 17.21
N LEU A 11 -1.72 -9.37 16.93
CA LEU A 11 -1.12 -8.48 17.93
C LEU A 11 -1.90 -7.17 18.14
N GLU A 12 -3.08 -7.04 17.55
CA GLU A 12 -3.95 -5.83 17.63
C GLU A 12 -3.34 -4.52 17.09
N TYR A 13 -2.14 -4.55 16.48
CA TYR A 13 -1.46 -3.38 15.89
C TYR A 13 -2.05 -2.89 14.56
N ARG A 14 -3.28 -3.29 14.23
CA ARG A 14 -3.89 -2.95 12.94
C ARG A 14 -4.07 -1.45 12.75
N SER A 15 -4.52 -0.76 13.79
CA SER A 15 -4.67 0.71 13.78
C SER A 15 -3.34 1.44 13.61
N ASP A 16 -2.24 0.90 14.16
CA ASP A 16 -0.91 1.48 14.01
C ASP A 16 -0.33 1.27 12.61
N LEU A 17 -0.75 0.23 11.89
CA LEU A 17 -0.34 -0.05 10.52
C LEU A 17 -1.15 0.74 9.50
N ASP A 18 -2.44 0.89 9.75
CA ASP A 18 -3.32 1.76 8.98
C ASP A 18 -3.07 3.24 9.28
N ALA A 19 -2.30 3.56 10.33
CA ALA A 19 -1.87 4.92 10.61
C ALA A 19 -1.07 5.47 9.43
N LEU A 20 -1.47 6.67 8.97
CA LEU A 20 -0.88 7.35 7.82
C LEU A 20 0.65 7.39 7.88
N HIS A 21 1.23 7.70 9.05
CA HIS A 21 2.67 7.79 9.22
C HIS A 21 3.42 6.47 8.96
N THR A 22 2.82 5.35 9.33
CA THR A 22 3.38 4.01 9.09
C THR A 22 3.34 3.69 7.59
N LEU A 23 2.21 3.96 6.94
CA LEU A 23 2.07 3.81 5.49
C LEU A 23 3.06 4.68 4.72
N GLU A 24 3.18 5.96 5.08
CA GLU A 24 4.17 6.88 4.49
C GLU A 24 5.60 6.35 4.63
N SER A 25 5.95 5.82 5.80
CA SER A 25 7.29 5.27 6.04
C SER A 25 7.59 4.07 5.14
N ILE A 26 6.61 3.17 4.96
CA ILE A 26 6.75 2.01 4.06
C ILE A 26 6.84 2.48 2.60
N VAL A 27 5.99 3.42 2.18
CA VAL A 27 5.98 3.95 0.82
C VAL A 27 7.31 4.63 0.49
N ARG A 28 7.91 5.37 1.43
CA ARG A 28 9.25 5.97 1.26
C ARG A 28 10.37 4.96 0.99
N CYS A 29 10.18 3.69 1.35
CA CYS A 29 11.13 2.63 1.01
C CYS A 29 10.99 2.10 -0.43
N LEU A 30 9.93 2.49 -1.16
CA LEU A 30 9.70 2.08 -2.55
C LEU A 30 10.48 2.97 -3.55
N PRO A 31 10.73 2.50 -4.78
CA PRO A 31 11.23 3.35 -5.86
C PRO A 31 10.34 4.58 -6.12
N ALA A 32 10.92 5.70 -6.54
CA ALA A 32 10.22 6.98 -6.71
C ALA A 32 9.01 6.90 -7.67
N GLU A 33 9.12 6.10 -8.73
CA GLU A 33 8.02 5.82 -9.66
C GLU A 33 6.83 5.14 -8.96
N MET A 34 7.09 4.16 -8.08
CA MET A 34 6.07 3.47 -7.30
C MET A 34 5.48 4.38 -6.21
N GLN A 35 6.28 5.26 -5.61
CA GLN A 35 5.77 6.27 -4.66
C GLN A 35 4.76 7.19 -5.34
N THR A 36 5.09 7.67 -6.54
CA THR A 36 4.22 8.57 -7.32
C THR A 36 2.95 7.85 -7.76
N ALA A 37 3.07 6.62 -8.24
CA ALA A 37 1.92 5.80 -8.62
C ALA A 37 1.02 5.47 -7.41
N TRP A 38 1.60 5.21 -6.24
CA TRP A 38 0.84 5.00 -5.01
C TRP A 38 0.12 6.28 -4.57
N ALA A 39 0.76 7.45 -4.63
CA ALA A 39 0.13 8.72 -4.29
C ALA A 39 -1.11 9.00 -5.15
N ALA A 40 -1.06 8.66 -6.45
CA ALA A 40 -2.20 8.78 -7.34
C ALA A 40 -3.35 7.80 -6.99
N ASP A 41 -3.03 6.58 -6.55
CA ASP A 41 -4.03 5.60 -6.11
C ASP A 41 -4.66 6.00 -4.77
N ALA A 42 -3.84 6.47 -3.83
CA ALA A 42 -4.27 6.98 -2.53
C ALA A 42 -5.20 8.20 -2.67
N ASP A 43 -4.90 9.14 -3.57
CA ASP A 43 -5.78 10.28 -3.91
C ASP A 43 -7.15 9.81 -4.44
N GLN A 44 -7.21 8.71 -5.21
CA GLN A 44 -8.49 8.13 -5.63
C GLN A 44 -9.27 7.48 -4.50
N ILE A 45 -8.59 6.92 -3.50
CA ILE A 45 -9.21 6.36 -2.29
C ILE A 45 -9.75 7.50 -1.41
N GLU A 46 -8.98 8.56 -1.23
CA GLU A 46 -9.38 9.76 -0.46
C GLU A 46 -10.61 10.44 -1.07
N LYS A 47 -10.71 10.51 -2.40
CA LYS A 47 -11.92 10.99 -3.11
C LYS A 47 -13.18 10.21 -2.79
N LYS A 48 -13.07 8.99 -2.25
CA LYS A 48 -14.19 8.17 -1.77
C LYS A 48 -14.48 8.39 -0.28
N ASN A 49 -13.89 9.43 0.34
CA ASN A 49 -13.96 9.74 1.77
C ASN A 49 -13.46 8.59 2.66
N ARG A 50 -12.41 7.90 2.22
CA ARG A 50 -11.75 6.82 2.97
C ARG A 50 -10.25 7.04 2.94
N GLU A 51 -9.56 6.65 4.01
CA GLU A 51 -8.10 6.63 4.05
C GLU A 51 -7.56 5.32 3.45
N ALA A 52 -6.43 5.41 2.75
CA ALA A 52 -5.72 4.24 2.27
C ALA A 52 -5.25 3.40 3.47
N THR A 53 -5.35 2.08 3.33
CA THR A 53 -5.04 1.13 4.40
C THR A 53 -3.84 0.26 4.07
N PHE A 54 -3.26 -0.37 5.09
CA PHE A 54 -2.11 -1.27 4.90
C PHE A 54 -2.45 -2.44 3.99
N ASP A 55 -3.70 -2.93 3.96
CA ASP A 55 -4.10 -4.04 3.08
C ASP A 55 -4.14 -3.67 1.60
N GLU A 56 -4.29 -2.38 1.27
CA GLU A 56 -4.33 -1.90 -0.13
C GLU A 56 -2.92 -1.79 -0.72
N LEU A 57 -1.90 -1.57 0.10
CA LEU A 57 -0.52 -1.41 -0.35
C LEU A 57 0.07 -2.70 -0.99
N PRO A 58 -0.09 -3.91 -0.41
CA PRO A 58 0.28 -5.16 -1.06
C PRO A 58 -0.49 -5.42 -2.36
N GLN A 59 -1.77 -5.04 -2.41
CA GLN A 59 -2.59 -5.20 -3.62
C GLN A 59 -2.07 -4.29 -4.74
N PHE A 60 -1.77 -3.04 -4.42
CA PHE A 60 -1.14 -2.09 -5.33
C PHE A 60 0.20 -2.62 -5.85
N ILE A 61 1.10 -3.07 -4.97
CA ILE A 61 2.41 -3.63 -5.38
C ILE A 61 2.22 -4.85 -6.30
N GLY A 62 1.26 -5.72 -5.99
CA GLY A 62 0.92 -6.86 -6.85
C GLY A 62 0.40 -6.42 -8.23
N CYS A 63 -0.41 -5.37 -8.28
CA CYS A 63 -0.86 -4.78 -9.55
C CYS A 63 0.30 -4.17 -10.35
N GLN A 64 1.19 -3.40 -9.71
CA GLN A 64 2.37 -2.83 -10.35
C GLN A 64 3.29 -3.93 -10.93
N SER A 65 3.56 -4.98 -10.16
CA SER A 65 4.35 -6.12 -10.61
C SER A 65 3.72 -6.81 -11.83
N ARG A 66 2.39 -6.99 -11.82
CA ARG A 66 1.68 -7.58 -12.96
C ARG A 66 1.72 -6.68 -14.20
N ILE A 67 1.66 -5.37 -14.04
CA ILE A 67 1.78 -4.39 -15.13
C ILE A 67 3.20 -4.41 -15.70
N ALA A 68 4.22 -4.35 -14.85
CA ALA A 68 5.63 -4.42 -15.24
C ALA A 68 5.97 -5.72 -15.97
N ASN A 69 5.34 -6.84 -15.61
CA ASN A 69 5.51 -8.12 -16.31
C ASN A 69 4.56 -8.31 -17.51
N SER A 70 3.76 -7.30 -17.84
CA SER A 70 2.88 -7.32 -19.01
C SER A 70 3.58 -6.71 -20.22
N ARG A 71 2.95 -6.79 -21.39
CA ARG A 71 3.39 -6.11 -22.63
C ARG A 71 3.39 -4.57 -22.56
N PHE A 72 2.98 -4.00 -21.44
CA PHE A 72 2.89 -2.56 -21.20
C PHE A 72 3.84 -2.08 -20.08
N GLY A 73 4.68 -2.98 -19.56
CA GLY A 73 5.69 -2.70 -18.54
C GLY A 73 6.99 -2.17 -19.12
#